data_AF-A0A8J2M9M5-F1
#
_entry.id   AF-A0A8J2M9M5-F1
#
_cell.length_a   1.000
_cell.length_b   1.000
_cell.length_c   1.000
_cell.angle_alpha   90.00
_cell.angle_beta   90.00
_cell.angle_gamma   90.00
#
_symmetry.space_group_name_H-M   'P 1'
#
loop_
_entity.id
_entity.type
_entity.pdbx_description
1 polymer ?
#
loop_
_entity_poly.entity_id
_entity_poly.type
_entity_poly.pdbx_seq_one_letter_code
_entity_poly.pdbx_strand_id
1 'polypeptide(L)'
;MEETCTSSVFNLSVSSMYDLCGQPVAVDLVNNKTVCGNIFTFDPISYSVVIIVFSCNLEPKTVRVIPGISIKHLRNLDDQLPDGCIKKTPELECWLGKLLRVAPQSSKQQVSERRKRLVEWLEQNQIRVKNNNDGSVTVFDTVRIVAPFTAEDCFCDNAVMNRTYGGESKNLLGIDCTYRIYFSWNACLYAFMGSA
;
A
#
# COMPACT_ATOMS: atom_id res chain seq x y z
N MET A 1 -30.48 -8.74 23.48
CA MET A 1 -29.37 -8.07 22.77
C MET A 1 -28.71 -9.14 21.92
N GLU A 2 -29.04 -9.18 20.63
CA GLU A 2 -28.34 -10.05 19.69
C GLU A 2 -26.98 -9.43 19.39
N GLU A 3 -25.92 -10.05 19.89
CA GLU A 3 -24.58 -9.81 19.37
C GLU A 3 -24.54 -10.42 17.97
N THR A 4 -24.48 -9.57 16.95
CA THR A 4 -24.30 -9.99 15.55
C THR A 4 -22.90 -10.59 15.40
N CYS A 5 -22.77 -11.87 15.70
CA CYS A 5 -21.51 -12.61 15.64
C CYS A 5 -21.15 -12.83 14.16
N THR A 6 -20.40 -11.90 13.58
CA THR A 6 -19.95 -12.05 12.19
C THR A 6 -18.80 -13.03 12.07
N SER A 7 -18.97 -13.83 11.03
CA SER A 7 -18.25 -15.01 10.57
C SER A 7 -16.73 -14.92 10.51
N SER A 8 -16.11 -16.10 10.52
CA SER A 8 -14.74 -16.30 10.06
C SER A 8 -14.46 -15.50 8.77
N VAL A 9 -13.34 -14.78 8.73
CA VAL A 9 -12.90 -13.96 7.59
C VAL A 9 -12.80 -14.77 6.29
N PHE A 10 -12.58 -16.09 6.39
CA PHE A 10 -12.52 -17.00 5.25
C PHE A 10 -13.84 -17.17 4.48
N ASN A 11 -14.97 -16.85 5.12
CA ASN A 11 -16.30 -16.98 4.50
C ASN A 11 -16.78 -15.68 3.84
N LEU A 12 -15.99 -14.60 3.92
CA LEU A 12 -16.37 -13.33 3.32
C LEU A 12 -16.19 -13.39 1.79
N SER A 13 -17.19 -12.90 1.07
CA SER A 13 -17.02 -12.64 -0.36
C SER A 13 -16.10 -11.44 -0.56
N VAL A 14 -15.46 -11.35 -1.73
CA VAL A 14 -14.63 -10.19 -2.11
C VAL A 14 -15.43 -8.88 -2.02
N SER A 15 -16.70 -8.87 -2.42
CA SER A 15 -17.56 -7.69 -2.29
C SER A 15 -17.74 -7.29 -0.83
N SER A 16 -18.03 -8.26 0.04
CA SER A 16 -18.20 -8.02 1.48
C SER A 16 -16.91 -7.50 2.14
N MET A 17 -15.74 -7.96 1.69
CA MET A 17 -14.46 -7.42 2.14
C MET A 17 -14.31 -5.93 1.79
N TYR A 18 -14.70 -5.53 0.58
CA TYR A 18 -14.68 -4.12 0.18
C TYR A 18 -15.67 -3.25 0.97
N ASP A 19 -16.87 -3.76 1.25
CA ASP A 19 -17.88 -3.03 2.04
C ASP A 19 -17.42 -2.77 3.49
N LEU A 20 -16.57 -3.66 4.02
CA LEU A 20 -15.96 -3.55 5.33
C LEU A 20 -14.79 -2.56 5.38
N CYS A 21 -14.23 -2.14 4.24
CA CYS A 21 -13.17 -1.13 4.24
C CYS A 21 -13.66 0.19 4.84
N GLY A 22 -12.79 0.80 5.65
CA GLY A 22 -13.07 1.98 6.45
C GLY A 22 -13.91 1.73 7.69
N GLN A 23 -14.52 0.55 7.86
CA GLN A 23 -15.33 0.25 9.04
C GLN A 23 -14.43 0.05 10.27
N PRO A 24 -14.84 0.55 11.45
CA PRO A 24 -14.21 0.21 12.71
C PRO A 24 -14.53 -1.23 13.10
N VAL A 25 -13.51 -1.97 13.49
CA VAL A 25 -13.62 -3.40 13.82
C VAL A 25 -12.81 -3.78 15.04
N ALA A 26 -13.23 -4.86 15.69
CA ALA A 26 -12.43 -5.63 16.63
C ALA A 26 -12.07 -6.98 16.00
N VAL A 27 -10.78 -7.29 15.98
CA VAL A 27 -10.23 -8.55 15.48
C VAL A 27 -9.74 -9.38 16.65
N ASP A 28 -10.47 -10.45 16.96
CA ASP A 28 -10.09 -11.41 17.97
C ASP A 28 -9.14 -12.43 17.34
N LEU A 29 -7.95 -12.55 17.90
CA LEU A 29 -6.89 -13.41 17.40
C LEU A 29 -6.94 -14.79 18.08
N VAL A 30 -6.34 -15.79 17.42
CA VAL A 30 -6.20 -17.16 17.97
C VAL A 30 -5.44 -17.21 19.29
N ASN A 31 -4.59 -16.23 19.58
CA ASN A 31 -3.86 -16.10 20.85
C ASN A 31 -4.65 -15.37 21.95
N ASN A 32 -5.97 -15.19 21.78
CA ASN A 32 -6.88 -14.50 22.68
C ASN A 32 -6.57 -13.00 22.88
N LYS A 33 -5.76 -12.39 22.01
CA LYS A 33 -5.61 -10.93 21.96
C LYS A 33 -6.63 -10.33 21.01
N THR A 34 -7.08 -9.12 21.29
CA THR A 34 -7.96 -8.36 20.40
C THR A 34 -7.21 -7.13 19.86
N VAL A 35 -7.38 -6.87 18.57
CA VAL A 35 -6.86 -5.67 17.90
C VAL A 35 -8.04 -4.86 17.38
N CYS A 36 -8.12 -3.59 17.78
CA CYS A 36 -9.15 -2.67 17.33
C CYS A 36 -8.56 -1.63 16.37
N GLY A 37 -9.34 -1.22 15.39
CA GLY A 37 -9.01 -0.12 14.47
C GLY A 37 -9.95 -0.12 13.26
N ASN A 38 -9.62 0.65 12.23
CA ASN A 38 -10.39 0.66 10.99
C ASN A 38 -9.72 -0.23 9.94
N ILE A 39 -10.53 -0.98 9.20
CA ILE A 39 -10.01 -1.77 8.07
C ILE A 39 -9.53 -0.81 6.98
N PHE A 40 -8.27 -0.96 6.58
CA PHE A 40 -7.72 -0.30 5.41
C PHE A 40 -7.97 -1.11 4.14
N THR A 41 -7.60 -2.39 4.17
CA THR A 41 -7.77 -3.31 3.04
C THR A 41 -7.69 -4.77 3.48
N PHE A 42 -8.06 -5.66 2.58
CA PHE A 42 -7.88 -7.11 2.67
C PHE A 42 -6.93 -7.59 1.57
N ASP A 43 -6.16 -8.64 1.85
CA ASP A 43 -5.66 -9.53 0.80
C ASP A 43 -6.68 -10.66 0.59
N PRO A 44 -7.38 -10.74 -0.55
CA PRO A 44 -8.37 -11.78 -0.80
C PRO A 44 -7.76 -13.17 -0.99
N ILE A 45 -6.44 -13.29 -1.22
CA ILE A 45 -5.76 -14.58 -1.38
C ILE A 45 -5.42 -15.16 -0.01
N SER A 46 -4.69 -14.41 0.81
CA SER A 46 -4.27 -14.89 2.13
C SER A 46 -5.25 -14.55 3.26
N TYR A 47 -6.33 -13.83 2.95
CA TYR A 47 -7.30 -13.30 3.92
C TYR A 47 -6.66 -12.41 5.00
N SER A 48 -5.50 -11.81 4.71
CA SER A 48 -4.85 -10.88 5.64
C SER A 48 -5.65 -9.58 5.70
N VAL A 49 -5.76 -9.01 6.90
CA VAL A 49 -6.45 -7.74 7.15
C VAL A 49 -5.44 -6.69 7.53
N VAL A 50 -5.47 -5.56 6.83
CA VAL A 50 -4.66 -4.38 7.19
C VAL A 50 -5.55 -3.43 7.98
N ILE A 51 -5.12 -3.09 9.20
CA ILE A 51 -5.87 -2.22 10.11
C ILE A 51 -5.06 -0.98 10.42
N ILE A 52 -5.71 0.18 10.36
CA ILE A 52 -5.17 1.44 10.84
C ILE A 52 -5.74 1.72 12.23
N VAL A 53 -4.84 1.96 13.18
CA VAL A 53 -5.16 2.42 14.53
C VAL A 53 -4.90 3.91 14.59
N PHE A 54 -5.90 4.67 15.01
CA PHE A 54 -5.83 6.12 15.12
C PHE A 54 -5.41 6.58 16.52
N SER A 55 -4.97 7.82 16.60
CA SER A 55 -4.82 8.55 17.86
C SER A 55 -6.12 9.30 18.20
N CYS A 56 -6.22 9.82 19.42
CA CYS A 56 -7.32 10.67 19.86
C CYS A 56 -7.49 11.96 19.02
N ASN A 57 -6.46 12.38 18.27
CA ASN A 57 -6.51 13.54 17.39
C ASN A 57 -6.93 13.19 15.95
N LEU A 58 -7.48 11.99 15.72
CA LEU A 58 -7.86 11.47 14.40
C LEU A 58 -6.70 11.26 13.41
N GLU A 59 -5.46 11.31 13.89
CA GLU A 59 -4.28 11.01 13.08
C GLU A 59 -3.94 9.51 13.12
N PRO A 60 -3.56 8.88 11.99
CA PRO A 60 -3.09 7.49 11.97
C PRO A 60 -1.87 7.33 12.88
N LYS A 61 -1.99 6.46 13.89
CA LYS A 61 -0.93 6.17 14.85
C LYS A 61 -0.10 4.95 14.45
N THR A 62 -0.75 3.90 13.95
CA THR A 62 -0.08 2.63 13.61
C THR A 62 -0.85 1.87 12.55
N VAL A 63 -0.14 1.21 11.64
CA VAL A 63 -0.70 0.24 10.69
C VAL A 63 -0.31 -1.16 11.13
N ARG A 64 -1.25 -2.09 11.12
CA ARG A 64 -1.03 -3.49 11.49
C ARG A 64 -1.51 -4.40 10.36
N VAL A 65 -0.66 -5.35 9.98
CA VAL A 65 -1.04 -6.44 9.09
C VAL A 65 -1.33 -7.66 9.95
N ILE A 66 -2.56 -8.16 9.88
CA ILE A 66 -3.00 -9.35 10.62
C ILE A 66 -3.17 -10.49 9.61
N PRO A 67 -2.33 -11.53 9.66
CA PRO A 67 -2.49 -12.69 8.79
C PRO A 67 -3.85 -13.36 9.00
N GLY A 68 -4.53 -13.74 7.91
CA GLY A 68 -5.87 -14.35 7.99
C GLY A 68 -5.94 -15.57 8.90
N ILE A 69 -4.91 -16.42 8.86
CA ILE A 69 -4.78 -17.61 9.74
C ILE A 69 -4.75 -17.29 11.24
N SER A 70 -4.42 -16.05 11.61
CA SER A 70 -4.37 -15.61 13.00
C SER A 70 -5.71 -15.06 13.50
N ILE A 71 -6.69 -14.90 12.61
CA ILE A 71 -7.99 -14.29 12.91
C ILE A 71 -8.97 -15.37 13.36
N LYS A 72 -9.48 -15.23 14.57
CA LYS A 72 -10.56 -16.06 15.11
C LYS A 72 -11.93 -15.48 14.75
N HIS A 73 -12.14 -14.19 15.04
CA HIS A 73 -13.39 -13.47 14.73
C HIS A 73 -13.09 -12.05 14.26
N LEU A 74 -13.92 -11.55 13.33
CA LEU A 74 -13.93 -10.17 12.87
C LEU A 74 -15.30 -9.57 13.20
N ARG A 75 -15.33 -8.57 14.09
CA ARG A 75 -16.55 -7.93 14.58
C ARG A 75 -16.58 -6.46 14.19
N ASN A 76 -17.68 -6.02 13.60
CA ASN A 76 -17.93 -4.59 13.37
C ASN A 76 -18.30 -3.89 14.68
N LEU A 77 -17.89 -2.64 14.82
CA LEU A 77 -18.16 -1.82 16.01
C LEU A 77 -19.06 -0.65 15.61
N ASP A 78 -20.32 -0.65 16.06
CA ASP A 78 -21.30 0.35 15.59
C ASP A 78 -21.28 1.64 16.43
N ASP A 79 -21.68 1.59 17.71
CA ASP A 79 -22.00 2.81 18.47
C ASP A 79 -21.00 3.18 19.58
N GLN A 80 -20.28 2.21 20.14
CA GLN A 80 -19.24 2.46 21.15
C GLN A 80 -17.87 2.05 20.62
N LEU A 81 -17.14 3.06 20.14
CA LEU A 81 -15.82 2.86 19.57
C LEU A 81 -14.75 2.86 20.66
N PRO A 82 -13.92 1.81 20.76
CA PRO A 82 -12.77 1.79 21.63
C PRO A 82 -11.68 2.73 21.09
N ASP A 83 -10.74 3.09 21.96
CA ASP A 83 -9.58 3.90 21.61
C ASP A 83 -8.86 3.35 20.37
N GLY A 84 -8.64 4.24 19.41
CA GLY A 84 -7.96 3.93 18.14
C GLY A 84 -8.86 3.51 16.99
N CYS A 85 -10.18 3.45 17.20
CA CYS A 85 -11.18 3.36 16.13
C CYS A 85 -11.80 4.73 15.84
N ILE A 86 -12.12 4.99 14.58
CA ILE A 86 -12.88 6.18 14.16
C ILE A 86 -14.16 5.71 13.46
N LYS A 87 -15.26 6.45 13.64
CA LYS A 87 -16.48 6.18 12.90
C LYS A 87 -16.23 6.38 11.40
N LYS A 88 -16.74 5.49 10.58
CA LYS A 88 -16.65 5.65 9.13
C LYS A 88 -17.40 6.90 8.69
N THR A 89 -16.69 7.88 8.15
CA THR A 89 -17.26 9.10 7.56
C THR A 89 -16.87 9.22 6.09
N PRO A 90 -17.62 9.98 5.26
CA PRO A 90 -17.26 10.21 3.87
C PRO A 90 -15.88 10.85 3.69
N GLU A 91 -15.43 11.69 4.63
CA GLU A 91 -14.10 12.29 4.62
C GLU A 91 -13.02 11.24 4.85
N LEU A 92 -13.24 10.31 5.78
CA LEU A 92 -12.35 9.19 6.03
C LEU A 92 -12.30 8.25 4.82
N GLU A 93 -13.44 7.93 4.21
CA GLU A 93 -13.48 7.15 2.97
C GLU A 93 -12.71 7.83 1.84
N CYS A 94 -12.88 9.15 1.68
CA CYS A 94 -12.13 9.92 0.69
C CYS A 94 -10.62 9.91 0.97
N TRP A 95 -10.23 10.02 2.24
CA TRP A 95 -8.83 9.96 2.65
C TRP A 95 -8.22 8.55 2.45
N LEU A 96 -8.93 7.49 2.84
CA LEU A 96 -8.53 6.10 2.59
C LEU A 96 -8.46 5.83 1.09
N GLY A 97 -9.41 6.35 0.31
CA GLY A 97 -9.42 6.27 -1.15
C GLY A 97 -8.23 6.98 -1.80
N LYS A 98 -7.70 8.05 -1.19
CA LYS A 98 -6.45 8.69 -1.65
C LYS A 98 -5.22 7.81 -1.39
N LEU A 99 -5.20 7.09 -0.27
CA LEU A 99 -4.15 6.11 0.04
C LEU A 99 -4.26 4.83 -0.81
N LEU A 100 -5.48 4.46 -1.20
CA LEU A 100 -5.81 3.31 -2.05
C LEU A 100 -5.84 3.65 -3.54
N ARG A 101 -5.30 4.79 -4.00
CA ARG A 101 -5.31 5.12 -5.42
C ARG A 101 -4.53 4.07 -6.21
N VAL A 102 -5.26 3.06 -6.69
CA VAL A 102 -5.15 2.53 -8.04
C VAL A 102 -4.96 3.75 -8.90
N ALA A 103 -3.82 3.78 -9.58
CA ALA A 103 -3.37 4.93 -10.31
C ALA A 103 -4.55 5.55 -11.10
N PRO A 104 -4.70 6.89 -11.06
CA PRO A 104 -5.93 7.56 -11.46
C PRO A 104 -6.41 7.00 -12.79
N GLN A 105 -7.72 6.75 -12.93
CA GLN A 105 -8.37 6.41 -14.21
C GLN A 105 -8.09 7.55 -15.19
N SER A 106 -6.90 7.50 -15.76
CA SER A 106 -6.31 8.56 -16.54
C SER A 106 -6.69 8.24 -17.95
N SER A 107 -7.19 9.25 -18.65
CA SER A 107 -7.45 9.07 -20.07
C SER A 107 -6.15 8.64 -20.77
N LYS A 108 -6.25 7.91 -21.88
CA LYS A 108 -5.06 7.51 -22.67
C LYS A 108 -4.17 8.71 -23.01
N GLN A 109 -4.77 9.88 -23.21
CA GLN A 109 -4.08 11.14 -23.45
C GLN A 109 -3.27 11.59 -22.22
N GLN A 110 -3.85 11.55 -21.02
CA GLN A 110 -3.14 11.91 -19.78
C GLN A 110 -1.97 10.96 -19.48
N VAL A 111 -2.15 9.66 -19.71
CA VAL A 111 -1.06 8.67 -19.53
C VAL A 111 0.08 8.94 -20.52
N SER A 112 -0.26 9.20 -21.79
CA SER A 112 0.73 9.55 -22.81
C SER A 112 1.49 10.83 -22.47
N GLU A 113 0.80 11.82 -21.92
CA GLU A 113 1.41 13.10 -21.58
C GLU A 113 2.32 13.00 -20.35
N ARG A 114 1.94 12.22 -19.34
CA ARG A 114 2.82 11.90 -18.21
C ARG A 114 4.07 11.15 -18.67
N ARG A 115 3.91 10.14 -19.51
CA ARG A 115 5.03 9.39 -20.09
C ARG A 115 6.00 10.33 -20.80
N LYS A 116 5.48 11.25 -21.62
CA LYS A 116 6.29 12.23 -22.35
C LYS A 116 7.09 13.12 -21.40
N ARG A 117 6.41 13.74 -20.42
CA ARG A 117 7.07 14.63 -19.43
C ARG A 117 8.13 13.90 -18.61
N LEU A 118 7.86 12.65 -18.22
CA LEU A 118 8.81 11.82 -17.49
C LEU A 118 10.08 11.56 -18.32
N VAL A 119 9.94 11.13 -19.57
CA VAL A 119 11.09 10.86 -20.45
C VAL A 119 11.88 12.14 -20.70
N GLU A 120 11.20 13.26 -21.02
CA GLU A 120 11.84 14.56 -21.22
C GLU A 120 12.62 15.00 -19.98
N TRP A 121 12.05 14.85 -18.79
CA TRP A 121 12.73 15.19 -17.54
C TRP A 121 13.95 14.31 -17.29
N LEU A 122 13.84 13.00 -17.50
CA LEU A 122 14.96 12.07 -17.34
C LEU A 122 16.11 12.40 -18.30
N GLU A 123 15.78 12.68 -19.56
CA GLU A 123 16.77 13.08 -20.58
C GLU A 123 17.43 14.43 -20.25
N GLN A 124 16.65 15.42 -19.80
CA GLN A 124 17.18 16.71 -19.32
C GLN A 124 18.17 16.55 -18.17
N ASN A 125 17.92 15.59 -17.28
CA ASN A 125 18.81 15.26 -16.16
C ASN A 125 19.94 14.29 -16.54
N GLN A 126 20.18 14.06 -17.84
CA GLN A 126 21.20 13.14 -18.36
C GLN A 126 21.08 11.70 -17.84
N ILE A 127 19.87 11.31 -17.43
CA ILE A 127 19.57 9.94 -17.01
C ILE A 127 19.38 9.10 -18.27
N ARG A 128 20.04 7.94 -18.34
CA ARG A 128 19.91 7.04 -19.49
C ARG A 128 18.54 6.37 -19.47
N VAL A 129 17.78 6.62 -20.53
CA VAL A 129 16.43 6.09 -20.72
C VAL A 129 16.39 5.15 -21.92
N LYS A 130 15.72 4.01 -21.77
CA LYS A 130 15.43 3.06 -22.84
C LYS A 130 13.93 2.86 -22.95
N ASN A 131 13.38 3.15 -24.12
CA ASN A 131 11.97 2.86 -24.44
C ASN A 131 11.84 1.39 -24.84
N ASN A 132 10.96 0.64 -24.16
CA ASN A 132 10.72 -0.77 -24.47
C ASN A 132 9.51 -0.94 -25.40
N ASN A 133 9.45 -2.07 -26.12
CA ASN A 133 8.39 -2.38 -27.09
C ASN A 133 7.00 -2.57 -26.44
N ASP A 134 6.96 -2.88 -25.14
CA ASP A 134 5.74 -3.02 -24.35
C ASP A 134 5.20 -1.68 -23.80
N GLY A 135 5.82 -0.56 -24.19
CA GLY A 135 5.43 0.78 -23.78
C GLY A 135 6.06 1.25 -22.47
N SER A 136 6.75 0.38 -21.72
CA SER A 136 7.49 0.75 -20.51
C SER A 136 8.77 1.52 -20.80
N VAL A 137 9.32 2.15 -19.76
CA VAL A 137 10.54 2.95 -19.80
C VAL A 137 11.54 2.35 -18.82
N THR A 138 12.70 1.94 -19.30
CA THR A 138 13.79 1.44 -18.45
C THR A 138 14.81 2.53 -18.20
N VAL A 139 15.22 2.67 -16.94
CA VAL A 139 16.19 3.63 -16.44
C VAL A 139 17.37 2.87 -15.84
N PHE A 140 18.59 3.22 -16.26
CA PHE A 140 19.84 2.56 -15.84
C PHE A 140 19.85 1.02 -16.00
N ASP A 141 19.13 0.48 -16.99
CA ASP A 141 18.98 -0.97 -17.23
C ASP A 141 18.49 -1.80 -16.04
N THR A 142 17.97 -1.14 -14.99
CA THR A 142 17.66 -1.76 -13.70
C THR A 142 16.24 -1.45 -13.23
N VAL A 143 15.81 -0.21 -13.44
CA VAL A 143 14.48 0.26 -13.02
C VAL A 143 13.58 0.32 -14.23
N ARG A 144 12.44 -0.33 -14.16
CA ARG A 144 11.41 -0.36 -15.20
C ARG A 144 10.19 0.39 -14.71
N ILE A 145 9.80 1.43 -15.43
CA ILE A 145 8.63 2.26 -15.15
C ILE A 145 7.54 1.89 -16.15
N VAL A 146 6.38 1.50 -15.67
CA VAL A 146 5.25 1.07 -16.50
C VAL A 146 4.10 2.07 -16.43
N ALA A 147 3.12 1.92 -17.32
CA ALA A 147 1.92 2.73 -17.27
C ALA A 147 1.15 2.48 -15.96
N PRO A 148 0.49 3.51 -15.38
CA PRO A 148 0.31 4.87 -15.93
C PRO A 148 1.39 5.92 -15.57
N PHE A 149 2.61 5.48 -15.28
CA PHE A 149 3.80 6.30 -15.05
C PHE A 149 3.66 7.23 -13.85
N THR A 150 3.15 6.72 -12.72
CA THR A 150 3.19 7.40 -11.42
C THR A 150 4.43 6.97 -10.62
N ALA A 151 4.63 7.58 -9.44
CA ALA A 151 5.76 7.27 -8.57
C ALA A 151 5.73 5.80 -8.08
N GLU A 152 4.54 5.20 -8.06
CA GLU A 152 4.27 3.84 -7.62
C GLU A 152 4.48 2.79 -8.73
N ASP A 153 4.55 3.22 -10.00
CA ASP A 153 4.67 2.33 -11.17
C ASP A 153 6.13 2.00 -11.54
N CYS A 154 7.04 2.02 -10.57
CA CYS A 154 8.46 1.78 -10.74
C CYS A 154 8.88 0.42 -10.15
N PHE A 155 9.43 -0.46 -10.99
CA PHE A 155 9.83 -1.83 -10.66
C PHE A 155 11.34 -1.98 -10.81
N CYS A 156 12.01 -2.74 -9.93
CA CYS A 156 13.45 -3.00 -10.04
C CYS A 156 13.69 -4.51 -10.18
N ASP A 157 14.29 -4.94 -11.30
CA ASP A 157 14.54 -6.37 -11.60
C ASP A 157 15.87 -6.89 -11.01
N ASN A 158 16.26 -6.43 -9.82
CA ASN A 158 17.44 -6.97 -9.15
C ASN A 158 17.12 -8.35 -8.54
N ALA A 159 17.48 -9.41 -9.26
CA ALA A 159 17.33 -10.81 -8.87
C ALA A 159 18.09 -11.25 -7.59
N VAL A 160 18.76 -10.34 -6.88
CA VAL A 160 19.45 -10.63 -5.60
C VAL A 160 18.46 -10.75 -4.42
N MET A 161 17.20 -10.34 -4.59
CA MET A 161 16.18 -10.38 -3.53
C MET A 161 15.38 -11.70 -3.46
N ASN A 162 16.01 -12.87 -3.64
CA ASN A 162 15.28 -14.14 -3.48
C ASN A 162 16.05 -15.33 -2.90
N ARG A 163 17.16 -15.12 -2.18
CA ARG A 163 17.79 -16.20 -1.41
C ARG A 163 18.14 -15.79 0.01
N THR A 164 17.56 -16.54 0.94
CA THR A 164 18.04 -16.86 2.30
C THR A 164 17.68 -15.85 3.41
N TYR A 165 16.46 -15.98 3.96
CA TYR A 165 16.30 -15.82 5.41
C TYR A 165 16.64 -17.16 6.07
N GLY A 166 17.92 -17.33 6.38
CA GLY A 166 18.46 -18.46 7.10
C GLY A 166 19.94 -18.22 7.40
N GLY A 167 20.24 -17.74 8.60
CA GLY A 167 21.59 -17.77 9.18
C GLY A 167 22.39 -16.46 9.15
N GLU A 168 22.53 -15.90 10.36
CA GLU A 168 23.70 -15.22 10.94
C GLU A 168 24.49 -14.15 10.14
N SER A 169 24.46 -12.94 10.72
CA SER A 169 25.24 -11.75 10.43
C SER A 169 26.76 -11.99 10.36
N LYS A 170 27.41 -11.45 9.31
CA LYS A 170 28.71 -10.76 9.46
C LYS A 170 28.79 -9.53 8.53
N ASN A 171 28.86 -8.37 9.17
CA ASN A 171 29.14 -7.06 8.58
C ASN A 171 30.46 -7.07 7.80
N LEU A 172 30.45 -6.45 6.62
CA LEU A 172 31.50 -5.55 6.14
C LEU A 172 30.93 -4.79 4.93
N LEU A 173 30.83 -3.46 5.07
CA LEU A 173 30.29 -2.48 4.11
C LEU A 173 28.76 -2.57 3.88
N GLY A 174 28.02 -2.55 4.99
CA GLY A 174 26.57 -2.33 5.01
C GLY A 174 26.18 -0.87 4.76
N ILE A 175 26.49 -0.37 3.56
CA ILE A 175 25.97 0.90 3.02
C ILE A 175 25.29 0.58 1.68
N ASP A 176 23.96 0.61 1.74
CA ASP A 176 23.06 1.18 0.73
C ASP A 176 22.78 0.47 -0.59
N CYS A 177 21.80 -0.44 -0.53
CA CYS A 177 20.78 -0.51 -1.58
C CYS A 177 19.44 0.12 -1.17
N THR A 178 19.16 0.26 0.13
CA THR A 178 17.98 0.97 0.62
C THR A 178 18.03 2.45 0.27
N TYR A 179 19.19 3.13 0.38
CA TYR A 179 19.33 4.52 -0.04
C TYR A 179 19.27 4.72 -1.55
N ARG A 180 19.65 3.74 -2.38
CA ARG A 180 19.56 3.89 -3.85
C ARG A 180 18.11 3.85 -4.33
N ILE A 181 17.29 3.01 -3.70
CA ILE A 181 15.84 2.98 -3.92
C ILE A 181 15.21 4.23 -3.29
N TYR A 182 15.63 4.67 -2.10
CA TYR A 182 15.18 5.94 -1.51
C TYR A 182 15.57 7.17 -2.34
N PHE A 183 16.73 7.17 -3.00
CA PHE A 183 17.14 8.24 -3.93
C PHE A 183 16.35 8.17 -5.24
N SER A 184 16.04 6.98 -5.75
CA SER A 184 15.21 6.82 -6.94
C SER A 184 13.73 7.16 -6.68
N TRP A 185 13.22 6.80 -5.49
CA TRP A 185 11.89 7.20 -5.02
C TRP A 185 11.83 8.70 -4.75
N ASN A 186 12.82 9.29 -4.06
CA ASN A 186 12.87 10.75 -3.88
C ASN A 186 13.07 11.48 -5.21
N ALA A 187 13.87 10.99 -6.14
CA ALA A 187 14.01 11.60 -7.47
C ALA A 187 12.69 11.56 -8.25
N CYS A 188 11.95 10.45 -8.20
CA CYS A 188 10.57 10.39 -8.71
C CYS A 188 9.63 11.34 -7.97
N LEU A 189 9.70 11.40 -6.63
CA LEU A 189 8.88 12.29 -5.81
C LEU A 189 9.16 13.77 -6.14
N TYR A 190 10.42 14.16 -6.30
CA TYR A 190 10.85 15.52 -6.65
C TYR A 190 10.45 15.90 -8.08
N ALA A 191 10.52 14.96 -9.04
CA ALA A 191 10.02 15.17 -10.40
C ALA A 191 8.49 15.38 -10.43
N PHE A 192 7.74 14.71 -9.56
CA PHE A 192 6.28 14.84 -9.47
C PHE A 192 5.80 16.02 -8.60
N MET A 193 6.56 16.41 -7.57
CA MET A 193 6.22 17.54 -6.70
C MET A 193 6.63 18.91 -7.26
N GLY A 194 7.55 18.97 -8.22
CA GLY A 194 7.98 20.21 -8.89
C GLY A 194 7.02 20.75 -9.96
N SER A 195 5.84 20.15 -10.13
CA SER A 195 4.85 20.54 -11.16
C SER A 195 3.53 21.06 -10.55
N ALA A 196 3.59 21.71 -9.39
CA ALA A 196 2.49 22.50 -8.83
C ALA A 196 2.71 23.99 -9.11
#